data_AF-A0A962EJT7-F1
#
_entry.id   AF-A0A962EJT7-F1
#
_cell.length_a   1.000
_cell.length_b   1.000
_cell.length_c   1.000
_cell.angle_alpha   90.00
_cell.angle_beta   90.00
_cell.angle_gamma   90.00
#
_symmetry.space_group_name_H-M   'P 1'
#
loop_
_entity.id
_entity.type
_entity.pdbx_description
1 polymer ?
#
loop_
_entity_poly.entity_id
_entity_poly.type
_entity_poly.pdbx_seq_one_letter_code
_entity_poly.pdbx_strand_id
1 'polypeptide(L)'
;MSSIRALNLFDELLICSLEQRQQRLASLQRDDPELAQMLERMLAADAAEEGLLDRELAAALPASAPAMDRSGEQIGPFRLGARLGRGGMGEVYSAQRVDGDYAQMVAVKLL
;
A
#
# COMPACT_ATOMS: atom_id res chain seq x y z
N MET A 1 -27.48 -2.89 -8.54
CA MET A 1 -27.23 -3.85 -7.43
C MET A 1 -26.05 -4.79 -7.69
N SER A 2 -25.64 -5.06 -8.95
CA SER A 2 -24.54 -5.99 -9.26
C SER A 2 -23.13 -5.54 -8.85
N SER A 3 -22.84 -4.24 -8.76
CA SER A 3 -21.49 -3.74 -8.46
C SER A 3 -21.01 -4.01 -7.02
N ILE A 4 -21.91 -3.97 -6.03
CA ILE A 4 -21.56 -4.23 -4.61
C ILE A 4 -21.20 -5.71 -4.42
N ARG A 5 -21.91 -6.61 -5.10
CA ARG A 5 -21.64 -8.06 -5.06
C ARG A 5 -20.26 -8.40 -5.63
N ALA A 6 -19.87 -7.74 -6.72
CA ALA A 6 -18.56 -7.94 -7.33
C ALA A 6 -17.41 -7.47 -6.42
N LEU A 7 -17.56 -6.30 -5.78
CA LEU A 7 -16.54 -5.77 -4.86
C LEU A 7 -16.34 -6.69 -3.64
N ASN A 8 -17.41 -7.13 -2.99
CA ASN A 8 -17.30 -8.03 -1.84
C ASN A 8 -16.61 -9.36 -2.20
N LEU A 9 -16.95 -9.94 -3.36
CA LEU A 9 -16.32 -11.18 -3.81
C LEU A 9 -14.85 -10.96 -4.17
N PHE A 10 -14.51 -9.82 -4.77
CA PHE A 10 -13.13 -9.47 -5.04
C PHE A 10 -12.30 -9.39 -3.75
N ASP A 11 -12.79 -8.69 -2.73
CA ASP A 11 -12.12 -8.58 -1.42
C ASP A 11 -11.93 -9.95 -0.76
N GLU A 12 -12.95 -10.82 -0.80
CA GLU A 12 -12.82 -12.20 -0.31
C GLU A 12 -11.72 -12.98 -1.07
N LEU A 13 -11.69 -12.87 -2.41
CA LEU A 13 -10.72 -13.58 -3.25
C LEU A 13 -9.29 -13.09 -3.05
N LEU A 14 -9.07 -11.83 -2.67
CA LEU A 14 -7.74 -11.30 -2.33
C LEU A 14 -7.13 -11.98 -1.10
N ILE A 15 -7.96 -12.33 -0.11
CA ILE A 15 -7.53 -12.89 1.17
C ILE A 15 -7.42 -14.43 1.11
N CYS A 16 -8.11 -15.08 0.17
CA CYS A 16 -8.07 -16.54 -0.01
C CYS A 16 -6.77 -17.05 -0.64
N SER A 17 -6.46 -18.33 -0.39
CA SER A 17 -5.35 -19.01 -1.07
C SER A 17 -5.61 -19.15 -2.57
N LEU A 18 -4.54 -19.35 -3.35
CA LEU A 18 -4.63 -19.51 -4.80
C LEU A 18 -5.58 -20.65 -5.22
N GLU A 19 -5.54 -21.76 -4.49
CA GLU A 19 -6.40 -22.93 -4.76
C GLU A 19 -7.88 -22.61 -4.49
N GLN A 20 -8.18 -21.96 -3.37
CA GLN A 20 -9.54 -21.52 -3.03
C GLN A 20 -10.08 -20.51 -4.04
N ARG A 21 -9.23 -19.57 -4.47
CA ARG A 21 -9.56 -18.56 -5.49
C ARG A 21 -9.92 -19.24 -6.82
N GLN A 22 -9.14 -20.20 -7.27
CA GLN A 22 -9.41 -20.95 -8.51
C GLN A 22 -10.71 -21.76 -8.42
N GLN A 23 -10.96 -22.45 -7.31
CA GLN A 23 -12.20 -23.21 -7.10
C GLN A 23 -13.45 -22.32 -7.10
N ARG A 24 -13.35 -21.12 -6.49
CA ARG A 24 -14.43 -20.13 -6.45
C ARG A 24 -14.70 -19.54 -7.83
N LEU A 25 -13.66 -19.14 -8.57
CA LEU A 25 -13.79 -18.66 -9.95
C LEU A 25 -14.38 -19.74 -10.87
N ALA A 26 -13.93 -20.99 -10.77
CA ALA A 26 -14.48 -22.10 -11.56
C ALA A 26 -15.96 -22.42 -11.23
N SER A 27 -16.41 -22.11 -10.02
CA SER A 27 -17.82 -22.21 -9.65
C SER A 27 -18.62 -21.04 -10.23
N LEU A 28 -18.12 -19.81 -10.07
CA LEU A 28 -18.74 -18.62 -10.66
C LEU A 28 -18.79 -18.68 -12.18
N GLN A 29 -17.81 -19.27 -12.85
CA GLN A 29 -17.81 -19.43 -14.30
C GLN A 29 -19.00 -20.26 -14.81
N ARG A 30 -19.52 -21.18 -13.98
CA ARG A 30 -20.70 -22.01 -14.30
C ARG A 30 -22.01 -21.29 -14.00
N ASP A 31 -22.04 -20.52 -12.92
CA ASP A 31 -23.28 -19.88 -12.44
C ASP A 31 -23.50 -18.48 -13.05
N ASP A 32 -22.42 -17.70 -13.20
CA ASP A 32 -22.41 -16.31 -13.69
C ASP A 32 -21.06 -15.98 -14.38
N PRO A 33 -20.93 -16.34 -15.67
CA PRO A 33 -19.67 -16.19 -16.40
C PRO A 33 -19.26 -14.72 -16.62
N GLU A 34 -20.20 -13.77 -16.65
CA GLU A 34 -19.89 -12.35 -16.76
C GLU A 34 -19.23 -11.83 -15.48
N LEU A 35 -19.75 -12.22 -14.32
CA LEU A 35 -19.18 -11.86 -13.03
C LEU A 35 -17.79 -12.48 -12.83
N ALA A 36 -17.61 -13.76 -13.20
CA ALA A 36 -16.32 -14.42 -13.14
C ALA A 36 -15.27 -13.69 -13.99
N GLN A 37 -15.61 -13.35 -15.24
CA GLN A 37 -14.70 -12.63 -16.13
C GLN A 37 -14.38 -11.21 -15.62
N MET A 38 -15.34 -10.54 -14.98
CA MET A 38 -15.10 -9.24 -14.35
C MET A 38 -14.13 -9.35 -13.17
N LEU A 39 -14.32 -10.34 -12.29
CA LEU A 39 -13.42 -10.60 -11.16
C LEU A 39 -12.01 -10.98 -11.62
N GLU A 40 -11.87 -11.79 -12.67
CA GLU A 40 -10.57 -12.11 -13.25
C GLU A 40 -9.83 -10.87 -13.76
N ARG A 41 -10.55 -9.94 -14.43
CA ARG A 41 -9.96 -8.67 -14.88
C ARG A 41 -9.53 -7.80 -13.70
N MET A 42 -10.34 -7.73 -12.64
CA MET A 42 -10.00 -6.98 -11.43
C MET A 42 -8.75 -7.56 -10.75
N LEU A 43 -8.69 -8.88 -10.57
CA LEU A 43 -7.54 -9.58 -9.99
C LEU A 43 -6.28 -9.43 -10.84
N ALA A 44 -6.41 -9.46 -12.17
CA ALA A 44 -5.28 -9.24 -13.07
C ALA A 44 -4.77 -7.80 -13.02
N ALA A 45 -5.67 -6.81 -12.88
CA ALA A 45 -5.29 -5.41 -12.75
C ALA A 45 -4.57 -5.16 -11.41
N ASP A 46 -5.07 -5.72 -10.32
CA ASP A 46 -4.47 -5.64 -8.99
C ASP A 46 -3.07 -6.27 -8.94
N ALA A 47 -2.92 -7.48 -9.49
CA ALA A 47 -1.60 -8.13 -9.60
C ALA A 47 -0.62 -7.37 -10.50
N ALA A 48 -1.11 -6.68 -11.53
CA ALA A 48 -0.29 -5.83 -12.39
C ALA A 48 0.14 -4.53 -11.67
N GLU A 49 -0.71 -3.98 -10.81
CA GLU A 49 -0.41 -2.81 -9.99
C GLU A 49 0.57 -3.16 -8.86
N GLU A 50 0.38 -4.28 -8.15
CA GLU A 50 1.37 -4.80 -7.20
C GLU A 50 2.71 -5.07 -7.88
N GLY A 51 2.71 -5.71 -9.06
CA GLY A 51 3.93 -5.98 -9.82
C GLY A 51 4.59 -4.73 -10.39
N LEU A 52 3.83 -3.68 -10.71
CA LEU A 52 4.36 -2.37 -11.11
C LEU A 52 4.94 -1.64 -9.92
N LEU A 53 4.26 -1.61 -8.78
CA LEU A 53 4.75 -1.00 -7.54
C LEU A 53 6.00 -1.70 -7.01
N ASP A 54 6.05 -3.04 -7.05
CA ASP A 54 7.23 -3.81 -6.67
C ASP A 54 8.39 -3.59 -7.66
N ARG A 55 8.10 -3.49 -8.96
CA ARG A 55 9.11 -3.19 -9.98
C ARG A 55 9.59 -1.76 -9.89
N GLU A 56 8.71 -0.80 -9.62
CA GLU A 56 9.05 0.60 -9.36
C GLU A 56 9.80 0.75 -8.05
N LEU A 57 9.47 -0.01 -7.01
CA LEU A 57 10.24 -0.06 -5.76
C LEU A 57 11.63 -0.66 -6.00
N ALA A 58 11.73 -1.73 -6.78
CA ALA A 58 13.00 -2.33 -7.18
C ALA A 58 13.83 -1.43 -8.11
N ALA A 59 13.18 -0.66 -9.01
CA ALA A 59 13.84 0.30 -9.90
C ALA A 59 14.15 1.65 -9.22
N ALA A 60 13.38 2.01 -8.19
CA ALA A 60 13.56 3.20 -7.36
C ALA A 60 14.41 2.92 -6.11
N LEU A 61 14.98 1.72 -5.97
CA LEU A 61 16.19 1.49 -5.19
C LEU A 61 17.37 1.98 -6.04
N PRO A 62 17.88 3.20 -5.85
CA PRO A 62 19.14 3.56 -6.46
C PRO A 62 20.18 2.71 -5.73
N ALA A 63 21.05 2.04 -6.48
CA ALA A 63 22.37 1.74 -5.96
C ALA A 63 22.98 3.08 -5.52
N SER A 64 22.97 3.36 -4.21
CA SER A 64 23.65 4.48 -3.58
C SER A 64 23.41 5.87 -4.20
N ALA A 65 22.24 6.45 -3.94
CA ALA A 65 22.18 7.90 -3.72
C ALA A 65 21.93 8.09 -2.22
N PRO A 66 22.75 8.86 -1.48
CA PRO A 66 22.44 9.16 -0.09
C PRO A 66 21.16 9.99 -0.09
N ALA A 67 20.02 9.36 0.21
CA ALA A 67 18.84 10.08 0.63
C ALA A 67 19.30 10.92 1.83
N MET A 68 19.36 12.25 1.65
CA MET A 68 19.85 13.15 2.69
C MET A 68 19.04 12.87 3.95
N ASP A 69 19.70 12.35 4.97
CA ASP A 69 19.06 12.04 6.24
C ASP A 69 18.56 13.36 6.85
N ARG A 70 17.23 13.51 6.90
CA ARG A 70 16.56 14.69 7.45
C ARG A 70 16.38 14.61 8.97
N SER A 71 16.97 13.60 9.63
CA SER A 71 17.01 13.50 11.08
C SER A 71 17.62 14.77 11.68
N GLY A 72 16.95 15.32 12.69
CA GLY A 72 17.32 16.58 13.36
C GLY A 72 16.74 17.84 12.72
N GLU A 73 16.16 17.77 11.52
CA GLU A 73 15.48 18.92 10.90
C GLU A 73 14.26 19.34 11.74
N GLN A 74 14.07 20.64 11.90
CA GLN A 74 12.89 21.19 12.58
C GLN A 74 11.86 21.65 11.55
N ILE A 75 10.68 21.04 11.56
CA ILE A 75 9.54 21.37 10.70
C ILE A 75 8.41 21.86 11.60
N GLY A 76 8.23 23.19 11.63
CA GLY A 76 7.30 23.83 12.56
C GLY A 76 7.61 23.46 14.02
N PRO A 77 6.62 22.96 14.79
CA PRO A 77 6.82 22.61 16.19
C PRO A 77 7.46 21.22 16.38
N PHE A 78 7.90 20.54 15.32
CA PHE A 78 8.41 19.17 15.39
C PHE A 78 9.88 19.11 14.97
N ARG A 79 10.71 18.44 15.78
CA ARG A 79 12.08 18.04 15.43
C ARG A 79 12.08 16.59 14.98
N LEU A 80 12.50 16.33 13.75
CA LEU A 80 12.60 14.98 13.20
C LEU A 80 13.68 14.18 13.94
N GLY A 81 13.38 12.92 14.22
CA GLY A 81 14.30 11.88 14.67
C GLY A 81 14.60 10.92 13.52
N ALA A 82 14.81 9.64 13.83
CA ALA A 82 15.14 8.63 12.82
C ALA A 82 13.98 8.38 11.83
N ARG A 83 14.33 8.07 10.57
CA ARG A 83 13.38 7.60 9.55
C ARG A 83 12.80 6.25 9.95
N LEU A 84 11.48 6.17 10.04
CA LEU A 84 10.73 4.95 10.36
C LEU A 84 10.37 4.14 9.12
N GLY A 85 10.19 4.80 7.97
CA GLY A 85 9.86 4.11 6.72
C GLY A 85 9.85 5.02 5.50
N ARG A 86 9.86 4.42 4.31
CA ARG A 86 9.76 5.09 3.01
C ARG A 86 8.86 4.26 2.10
N GLY A 87 7.93 4.91 1.40
CA GLY A 87 7.04 4.27 0.44
C GLY A 87 6.65 5.22 -0.70
N GLY A 88 5.80 4.77 -1.62
CA GLY A 88 5.46 5.51 -2.86
C GLY A 88 4.85 6.90 -2.66
N MET A 89 4.31 7.20 -1.48
CA MET A 89 3.72 8.50 -1.13
C MET A 89 4.55 9.28 -0.11
N GLY A 90 5.86 9.01 0.01
CA GLY A 90 6.78 9.81 0.82
C GLY A 90 7.52 9.08 1.94
N GLU A 91 8.09 9.85 2.87
CA GLU A 91 8.96 9.37 3.95
C GLU A 91 8.32 9.59 5.32
N VAL A 92 8.44 8.63 6.23
CA VAL A 92 7.92 8.72 7.60
C VAL A 92 9.10 8.80 8.57
N TYR A 93 9.11 9.83 9.39
CA TYR A 93 10.10 10.05 10.44
C TYR A 93 9.45 9.98 11.81
N SER A 94 10.17 9.46 12.81
CA SER A 94 9.86 9.78 14.20
C SER A 94 10.11 11.27 14.40
N ALA A 95 9.36 11.93 15.28
CA ALA A 95 9.61 13.32 15.60
C ALA A 95 9.19 13.63 17.04
N GLN A 96 9.84 14.62 17.63
CA GLN A 96 9.50 15.15 18.94
C GLN A 96 8.90 16.54 18.77
N ARG A 97 7.76 16.81 19.42
CA ARG A 97 7.24 18.17 19.53
C ARG A 97 8.15 18.98 20.45
N VAL A 98 8.68 20.10 19.95
CA VAL A 98 9.61 20.98 20.68
C VAL A 98 8.96 22.26 21.20
N ASP A 99 7.72 22.55 20.80
CA ASP A 99 6.97 23.72 21.29
C ASP A 99 5.97 23.34 22.39
N GLY A 100 6.01 24.06 23.52
CA GLY A 100 5.09 23.96 24.65
C GLY A 100 5.59 23.10 25.82
N ASP A 101 4.82 23.03 26.91
CA ASP A 101 5.17 22.33 28.15
C ASP A 101 5.01 20.79 28.08
N TYR A 102 4.69 20.24 26.91
CA TYR A 102 4.45 18.80 26.74
C TYR A 102 5.33 18.20 25.64
N ALA A 103 6.15 17.22 26.03
CA ALA A 103 6.95 16.42 25.11
C ALA A 103 6.10 15.28 24.54
N GLN A 104 5.82 15.31 23.24
CA GLN A 104 5.11 14.26 22.53
C GLN A 104 5.99 13.68 21.41
N MET A 105 6.09 12.34 21.37
CA MET A 105 6.66 11.61 20.23
C MET A 105 5.56 11.31 19.21
N VAL A 106 5.82 11.64 17.95
CA VAL A 106 4.89 11.46 16.83
C VAL A 106 5.58 10.83 15.62
N ALA A 107 4.80 10.35 14.66
CA ALA A 107 5.28 10.01 13.33
C ALA A 107 4.88 11.12 12.35
N VAL A 108 5.85 11.70 11.63
CA VAL A 108 5.63 12.74 10.62
C VAL A 108 5.84 12.11 9.25
N LYS A 109 4.81 12.15 8.41
CA LYS A 109 4.90 11.76 7.00
C LYS A 109 5.16 13.01 6.16
N LEU A 110 6.26 13.00 5.43
CA LEU A 110 6.63 14.01 4.44
C LEU A 110 6.13 13.53 3.08
N LEU A 111 5.27 14.32 2.43
CA LEU A 111 4.68 14.06 1.10
C LEU A 111 5.48 14.77 0.00
#